data_AF-A0A3C0XIV1-F1
#
_entry.id   AF-A0A3C0XIV1-F1
#
_cell.length_a   1.000
_cell.length_b   1.000
_cell.length_c   1.000
_cell.angle_alpha   90.00
_cell.angle_beta   90.00
_cell.angle_gamma   90.00
#
_symmetry.space_group_name_H-M   'P 1'
#
loop_
_entity.id
_entity.type
_entity.pdbx_description
1 polymer ?
#
loop_
_entity_poly.entity_id
_entity_poly.type
_entity_poly.pdbx_seq_one_letter_code
_entity_poly.pdbx_strand_id
1 'polypeptide(L)'
;MLDAYRPDLWHEFFVVTGGAAAALAGLVFVAVSLHLRAITGHLGHRHRARTIVASLGQILIASLIVLVPTLDHVGAGIALAIVTGALLYETLKSTVQIAPILRRWRRDPIARTIAIRTTIGDVSMLIGFAGAIAVIAGNGLGLSLVGADMVVRFGLAIAGAWLLIVAVSEESPGIPTRP
;
A
#
# COMPACT_ATOMS: atom_id res chain seq x y z
N MET A 1 -15.00 -30.85 10.74
CA MET A 1 -14.60 -29.43 10.64
C MET A 1 -13.79 -29.31 9.37
N LEU A 2 -14.31 -28.66 8.33
CA LEU A 2 -13.53 -28.42 7.12
C LEU A 2 -12.55 -27.28 7.44
N ASP A 3 -11.25 -27.56 7.47
CA ASP A 3 -10.22 -26.53 7.62
C ASP A 3 -10.34 -25.54 6.46
N ALA A 4 -10.98 -24.41 6.72
CA ALA A 4 -11.20 -23.38 5.71
C ALA A 4 -9.93 -22.53 5.49
N TYR A 5 -8.99 -22.59 6.43
CA TYR A 5 -7.66 -22.01 6.28
C TYR A 5 -6.74 -22.99 5.55
N ARG A 6 -6.59 -22.79 4.24
CA ARG A 6 -5.76 -23.61 3.35
C ARG A 6 -4.66 -22.75 2.71
N PRO A 7 -3.61 -22.37 3.46
CA PRO A 7 -2.53 -21.51 2.95
C PRO A 7 -1.82 -22.13 1.74
N ASP A 8 -1.79 -23.47 1.63
CA ASP A 8 -1.17 -24.18 0.50
C ASP A 8 -1.77 -23.79 -0.86
N LEU A 9 -3.08 -23.55 -0.92
CA LEU A 9 -3.77 -23.14 -2.16
C LEU A 9 -3.41 -21.71 -2.57
N TRP A 10 -2.96 -20.91 -1.61
CA TRP A 10 -2.60 -19.51 -1.81
C TRP A 10 -1.08 -19.31 -1.92
N HIS A 11 -0.29 -20.37 -1.78
CA HIS A 11 1.17 -20.30 -1.72
C HIS A 11 1.73 -19.54 -2.93
N GLU A 12 1.38 -19.97 -4.16
CA GLU A 12 1.84 -19.33 -5.40
C GLU A 12 1.47 -17.85 -5.47
N PHE A 13 0.25 -17.49 -5.05
CA PHE A 13 -0.20 -16.10 -5.03
C PHE A 13 0.68 -15.25 -4.11
N PHE A 14 0.93 -15.70 -2.88
CA PHE A 14 1.73 -14.95 -1.92
C PHE A 14 3.22 -14.93 -2.26
N VAL A 15 3.75 -15.99 -2.88
CA VAL A 15 5.12 -16.02 -3.43
C VAL A 15 5.27 -14.95 -4.52
N VAL A 16 4.40 -14.95 -5.52
CA VAL A 16 4.46 -13.99 -6.64
C VAL A 16 4.24 -12.57 -6.15
N THR A 17 3.20 -12.34 -5.35
CA THR A 17 2.82 -10.99 -4.92
C THR A 17 3.83 -10.42 -3.92
N GLY A 18 4.32 -11.24 -2.99
CA GLY A 18 5.38 -10.87 -2.05
C GLY A 18 6.70 -10.57 -2.76
N GLY A 19 7.10 -11.42 -3.71
CA GLY A 19 8.29 -11.21 -4.53
C GLY A 19 8.23 -9.94 -5.37
N ALA A 20 7.10 -9.69 -6.03
CA ALA A 20 6.89 -8.47 -6.81
C ALA A 20 6.90 -7.22 -5.93
N ALA A 21 6.30 -7.28 -4.73
CA ALA A 21 6.33 -6.19 -3.76
C ALA A 21 7.75 -5.92 -3.25
N ALA A 22 8.54 -6.95 -2.97
CA ALA A 22 9.94 -6.81 -2.57
C ALA A 22 10.79 -6.17 -3.68
N ALA A 23 10.63 -6.60 -4.93
CA ALA A 23 11.33 -6.05 -6.08
C ALA A 23 11.01 -4.55 -6.28
N LEU A 24 9.72 -4.18 -6.25
CA LEU A 24 9.31 -2.79 -6.36
C LEU A 24 9.76 -1.95 -5.16
N ALA A 25 9.71 -2.49 -3.94
CA ALA A 25 10.20 -1.78 -2.76
C ALA A 25 11.70 -1.47 -2.89
N GLY A 26 12.49 -2.43 -3.39
CA GLY A 26 13.90 -2.23 -3.70
C GLY A 26 14.12 -1.13 -4.75
N LEU A 27 13.38 -1.16 -5.86
CA LEU A 27 13.46 -0.13 -6.91
C LEU A 27 13.07 1.25 -6.39
N VAL A 28 12.04 1.36 -5.56
CA VAL A 28 11.63 2.64 -4.96
C VAL A 28 12.71 3.15 -4.01
N PHE A 29 13.33 2.29 -3.21
CA PHE A 29 14.46 2.68 -2.35
C PHE A 29 15.63 3.26 -3.17
N VAL A 30 15.97 2.59 -4.28
CA VAL A 30 16.99 3.09 -5.22
C VAL A 30 16.58 4.45 -5.80
N ALA A 31 15.36 4.59 -6.32
CA ALA A 31 14.87 5.84 -6.89
C ALA A 31 14.90 7.01 -5.89
N VAL A 32 14.51 6.76 -4.63
CA VAL A 32 14.56 7.75 -3.54
C VAL A 32 16.00 8.14 -3.21
N SER A 33 16.93 7.19 -3.20
CA SER A 33 18.35 7.47 -2.93
C SER A 33 18.99 8.38 -3.98
N LEU A 34 18.60 8.24 -5.25
CA LEU A 34 19.09 9.07 -6.35
C LEU A 34 18.51 10.50 -6.31
N HIS A 35 17.28 10.65 -5.85
CA HIS A 35 16.57 11.94 -5.80
C HIS A 35 16.45 12.51 -4.39
N LEU A 36 17.34 12.12 -3.47
CA LEU A 36 17.23 12.43 -2.05
C LEU A 36 17.07 13.94 -1.81
N ARG A 37 17.84 14.77 -2.54
CA ARG A 37 17.79 16.25 -2.43
C ARG A 37 16.45 16.84 -2.91
N ALA A 38 15.87 16.30 -3.98
CA ALA A 38 14.58 16.75 -4.50
C ALA A 38 13.41 16.34 -3.57
N ILE A 39 13.50 15.16 -2.95
CA ILE A 39 12.47 14.63 -2.05
C ILE A 39 12.52 15.31 -0.68
N THR A 40 13.71 15.67 -0.18
CA THR A 40 13.84 16.42 1.09
C THR A 40 13.36 17.87 0.99
N GLY A 41 13.30 18.43 -0.23
CA GLY A 41 12.86 19.80 -0.48
C GLY A 41 11.34 20.02 -0.38
N HIS A 42 10.53 19.00 -0.67
CA HIS A 42 9.06 19.11 -0.68
C HIS A 42 8.38 18.06 0.20
N LEU A 43 7.70 18.52 1.26
CA LEU A 43 6.98 17.69 2.24
C LEU A 43 5.96 16.73 1.59
N GLY A 44 5.33 17.14 0.48
CA GLY A 44 4.33 16.33 -0.24
C GLY A 44 4.93 15.11 -0.96
N HIS A 45 6.09 15.27 -1.61
CA HIS A 45 6.78 14.18 -2.31
C HIS A 45 7.32 13.13 -1.33
N ARG A 46 7.84 13.59 -0.18
CA ARG A 46 8.29 12.72 0.91
C ARG A 46 7.16 11.87 1.48
N HIS A 47 5.99 12.47 1.72
CA HIS A 47 4.81 11.75 2.22
C HIS A 47 4.37 10.67 1.24
N ARG A 48 4.27 11.01 -0.06
CA ARG A 48 3.87 10.06 -1.11
C ARG A 48 4.85 8.89 -1.25
N ALA A 49 6.16 9.16 -1.28
CA ALA A 49 7.17 8.11 -1.36
C ALA A 49 7.08 7.17 -0.15
N ARG A 50 6.91 7.71 1.06
CA ARG A 50 6.72 6.91 2.28
C ARG A 50 5.48 6.03 2.19
N THR A 51 4.34 6.54 1.71
CA THR A 51 3.10 5.76 1.60
C THR A 51 3.22 4.61 0.60
N ILE A 52 3.92 4.82 -0.53
CA ILE A 52 4.17 3.76 -1.52
C ILE A 52 5.05 2.67 -0.91
N VAL A 53 6.17 3.03 -0.29
CA VAL A 53 7.08 2.07 0.36
C VAL A 53 6.38 1.32 1.48
N ALA A 54 5.60 2.01 2.31
CA ALA A 54 4.84 1.40 3.39
C ALA A 54 3.80 0.40 2.87
N SER A 55 3.14 0.72 1.75
CA SER A 55 2.17 -0.19 1.13
C SER A 55 2.82 -1.44 0.55
N LEU A 56 3.94 -1.30 -0.16
CA LEU A 56 4.71 -2.43 -0.69
C LEU A 56 5.29 -3.28 0.44
N GLY A 57 5.83 -2.64 1.47
CA GLY A 57 6.32 -3.31 2.68
C GLY A 57 5.22 -4.11 3.39
N GLN A 58 3.98 -3.59 3.42
CA GLN A 58 2.85 -4.35 3.96
C GLN A 58 2.58 -5.61 3.16
N ILE A 59 2.51 -5.51 1.83
CA ILE A 59 2.23 -6.64 0.94
C ILE A 59 3.30 -7.72 1.14
N LEU A 60 4.56 -7.31 1.26
CA LEU A 60 5.68 -8.21 1.57
C LEU A 60 5.50 -8.87 2.94
N ILE A 61 5.29 -8.12 4.01
CA ILE A 61 5.15 -8.65 5.37
C ILE A 61 3.93 -9.57 5.47
N ALA A 62 2.80 -9.20 4.88
CA ALA A 62 1.60 -10.03 4.84
C ALA A 62 1.85 -11.36 4.13
N SER A 63 2.58 -11.33 3.00
CA SER A 63 2.98 -12.54 2.29
C SER A 63 3.89 -13.43 3.15
N LEU A 64 4.89 -12.83 3.81
CA LEU A 64 5.78 -13.56 4.70
C LEU A 64 5.01 -14.23 5.85
N ILE A 65 4.07 -13.53 6.49
CA ILE A 65 3.24 -14.08 7.58
C ILE A 65 2.47 -15.31 7.13
N VAL A 66 1.81 -15.24 5.97
CA VAL A 66 1.00 -16.37 5.46
C VAL A 66 1.87 -17.56 5.03
N LEU A 67 3.11 -17.31 4.61
CA LEU A 67 4.05 -18.36 4.20
C LEU A 67 4.77 -19.06 5.36
N VAL A 68 4.68 -18.54 6.60
CA VAL A 68 5.32 -19.20 7.75
C VAL A 68 4.55 -20.49 8.08
N PRO A 69 5.16 -21.68 7.91
CA PRO A 69 4.46 -22.95 8.03
C PRO A 69 4.08 -23.31 9.48
N THR A 70 4.68 -22.64 10.46
CA THR A 70 4.46 -22.90 11.89
C THR A 70 3.34 -22.06 12.51
N LEU A 71 2.79 -21.09 11.77
CA LEU A 71 1.71 -20.24 12.27
C LEU A 71 0.36 -20.93 12.02
N ASP A 72 -0.42 -21.07 13.09
CA ASP A 72 -1.82 -21.46 12.98
C ASP A 72 -2.66 -20.30 12.41
N HIS A 73 -3.90 -20.60 12.01
CA HIS A 73 -4.81 -19.60 11.45
C HIS A 73 -5.05 -18.42 12.40
N VAL A 74 -5.09 -18.65 13.71
CA VAL A 74 -5.25 -17.59 14.72
C VAL A 74 -4.01 -16.70 14.76
N GLY A 75 -2.80 -17.26 14.86
CA GLY A 75 -1.55 -16.52 14.88
C GLY A 75 -1.33 -15.71 13.60
N ALA A 76 -1.55 -16.33 12.44
CA ALA A 76 -1.46 -15.64 11.14
C ALA A 76 -2.49 -14.51 11.04
N GLY A 77 -3.75 -14.76 11.44
CA GLY A 77 -4.81 -13.75 11.42
C GLY A 77 -4.51 -12.56 12.34
N ILE A 78 -4.00 -12.79 13.55
CA ILE A 78 -3.59 -11.73 14.48
C ILE A 78 -2.44 -10.90 13.88
N ALA A 79 -1.42 -11.54 13.34
CA ALA A 79 -0.29 -10.85 12.74
C ALA A 79 -0.72 -10.00 11.53
N LEU A 80 -1.59 -10.54 10.67
CA LEU A 80 -2.19 -9.80 9.55
C LEU A 80 -3.03 -8.61 10.05
N ALA A 81 -3.82 -8.79 11.11
CA ALA A 81 -4.65 -7.73 11.69
C ALA A 81 -3.80 -6.60 12.29
N ILE A 82 -2.68 -6.93 12.95
CA ILE A 82 -1.73 -5.93 13.47
C ILE A 82 -1.12 -5.12 12.33
N VAL A 83 -0.62 -5.80 11.29
CA VAL A 83 0.07 -5.16 10.16
C VAL A 83 -0.90 -4.29 9.35
N THR A 84 -2.07 -4.82 9.00
CA THR A 84 -3.10 -4.07 8.27
C THR A 84 -3.69 -2.95 9.12
N GLY A 85 -3.94 -3.19 10.41
CA GLY A 85 -4.48 -2.20 11.34
C GLY A 85 -3.53 -1.02 11.59
N ALA A 86 -2.23 -1.28 11.76
CA ALA A 86 -1.23 -0.23 11.97
C ALA A 86 -1.18 0.76 10.79
N LEU A 87 -1.20 0.24 9.56
CA LEU A 87 -1.21 1.10 8.39
C LEU A 87 -2.58 1.76 8.19
N LEU A 88 -3.68 1.12 8.60
CA LEU A 88 -5.03 1.69 8.48
C LEU A 88 -5.13 2.92 9.36
N TYR A 89 -4.60 2.83 10.58
CA TYR A 89 -4.48 3.95 11.49
C TYR A 89 -3.67 5.10 10.89
N GLU A 90 -2.49 4.83 10.33
CA GLU A 90 -1.63 5.85 9.70
C GLU A 90 -2.33 6.53 8.50
N THR A 91 -2.99 5.74 7.65
CA THR A 91 -3.65 6.25 6.44
C THR A 91 -4.89 7.06 6.80
N LEU A 92 -5.71 6.58 7.73
CA LEU A 92 -6.89 7.30 8.21
C LEU A 92 -6.51 8.61 8.91
N LYS A 93 -5.46 8.60 9.73
CA LYS A 93 -4.91 9.81 10.35
C LYS A 93 -4.47 10.81 9.29
N SER A 94 -3.74 10.36 8.27
CA SER A 94 -3.33 11.20 7.14
C SER A 94 -4.54 11.76 6.37
N THR A 95 -5.55 10.94 6.12
CA THR A 95 -6.76 11.36 5.40
C THR A 95 -7.53 12.41 6.20
N VAL A 96 -7.72 12.22 7.50
CA VAL A 96 -8.41 13.18 8.39
C VAL A 96 -7.65 14.51 8.47
N GLN A 97 -6.33 14.48 8.53
CA GLN A 97 -5.51 15.70 8.56
C GLN A 97 -5.59 16.51 7.26
N ILE A 98 -5.68 15.84 6.10
CA ILE A 98 -5.69 16.48 4.78
C ILE A 98 -7.13 16.80 4.32
N ALA A 99 -8.14 16.12 4.86
CA ALA A 99 -9.56 16.30 4.53
C ALA A 99 -10.05 17.76 4.53
N PRO A 100 -9.76 18.62 5.54
CA PRO A 100 -10.22 20.01 5.52
C PRO A 100 -9.57 20.84 4.39
N ILE A 101 -8.34 20.50 3.99
CA ILE A 101 -7.64 21.13 2.87
C ILE A 101 -8.29 20.69 1.55
N LEU A 102 -8.48 19.39 1.33
CA LEU A 102 -9.16 18.86 0.14
C LEU A 102 -10.61 19.36 0.01
N ARG A 103 -11.32 19.53 1.13
CA ARG A 103 -12.70 20.08 1.14
C ARG A 103 -12.75 21.53 0.66
N ARG A 104 -11.72 22.34 0.92
CA ARG A 104 -11.63 23.71 0.38
C ARG A 104 -11.38 23.72 -1.13
N TRP A 105 -10.69 22.71 -1.65
CA TRP A 105 -10.34 22.56 -3.06
C TRP A 105 -11.26 21.59 -3.81
N ARG A 106 -12.50 21.38 -3.32
CA ARG A 106 -13.42 20.35 -3.82
C ARG A 106 -13.83 20.51 -5.29
N ARG A 107 -13.63 21.71 -5.87
CA ARG A 107 -13.89 22.02 -7.28
C ARG A 107 -12.71 21.74 -8.21
N ASP A 108 -11.52 21.48 -7.67
CA ASP A 108 -10.33 21.17 -8.46
C ASP A 108 -10.36 19.68 -8.89
N PRO A 109 -10.28 19.38 -10.20
CA PRO A 109 -10.24 18.00 -10.71
C PRO A 109 -9.06 17.18 -10.14
N ILE A 110 -7.93 17.82 -9.82
CA ILE A 110 -6.76 17.14 -9.26
C ILE A 110 -7.05 16.69 -7.82
N ALA A 111 -7.62 17.58 -7.00
CA ALA A 111 -8.01 17.27 -5.63
C ALA A 111 -9.04 16.14 -5.56
N ARG A 112 -10.00 16.11 -6.49
CA ARG A 112 -11.00 15.04 -6.62
C ARG A 112 -10.36 13.69 -6.93
N THR A 113 -9.40 13.66 -7.85
CA THR A 113 -8.70 12.42 -8.24
C THR A 113 -7.90 11.85 -7.06
N ILE A 114 -7.20 12.71 -6.33
CA ILE A 114 -6.47 12.33 -5.12
C ILE A 114 -7.43 11.77 -4.06
N ALA A 115 -8.55 12.46 -3.80
CA ALA A 115 -9.53 12.02 -2.82
C ALA A 115 -10.14 10.64 -3.17
N ILE A 116 -10.56 10.43 -4.43
CA ILE A 116 -11.10 9.15 -4.90
C ILE A 116 -10.08 8.03 -4.68
N ARG A 117 -8.82 8.25 -5.08
CA ARG A 117 -7.76 7.25 -4.95
C ARG A 117 -7.48 6.89 -3.49
N THR A 118 -7.42 7.89 -2.61
CA THR A 118 -7.25 7.66 -1.17
C THR A 118 -8.43 6.88 -0.59
N THR A 119 -9.66 7.24 -0.96
CA THR A 119 -10.86 6.50 -0.50
C THR A 119 -10.87 5.06 -0.99
N ILE A 120 -10.48 4.78 -2.23
CA ILE A 120 -10.35 3.40 -2.73
C ILE A 120 -9.32 2.62 -1.90
N GLY A 121 -8.18 3.23 -1.58
CA GLY A 121 -7.17 2.62 -0.71
C GLY A 121 -7.71 2.34 0.70
N ASP A 122 -8.39 3.31 1.31
CA ASP A 122 -8.97 3.16 2.66
C ASP A 122 -10.03 2.05 2.70
N VAL A 123 -10.90 1.96 1.68
CA VAL A 123 -11.92 0.90 1.58
C VAL A 123 -11.28 -0.47 1.39
N SER A 124 -10.28 -0.59 0.49
CA SER A 124 -9.51 -1.81 0.29
C SER A 124 -8.90 -2.31 1.60
N MET A 125 -8.39 -1.38 2.39
CA MET A 125 -7.71 -1.68 3.63
C MET A 125 -8.66 -2.17 4.73
N LEU A 126 -9.89 -1.64 4.77
CA LEU A 126 -10.96 -2.19 5.61
C LEU A 126 -11.33 -3.62 5.20
N ILE A 127 -11.32 -3.92 3.89
CA ILE A 127 -11.52 -5.28 3.37
C ILE A 127 -10.39 -6.20 3.82
N GLY A 128 -9.13 -5.75 3.71
CA GLY A 128 -7.96 -6.52 4.16
C GLY A 128 -8.00 -6.79 5.67
N PHE A 129 -8.37 -5.79 6.47
CA PHE A 129 -8.54 -5.94 7.93
C PHE A 129 -9.69 -6.91 8.27
N ALA A 130 -10.84 -6.78 7.61
CA ALA A 130 -11.95 -7.72 7.76
C ALA A 130 -11.54 -9.15 7.35
N GLY A 131 -10.72 -9.28 6.30
CA GLY A 131 -10.11 -10.53 5.88
C GLY A 131 -9.23 -11.14 6.96
N ALA A 132 -8.38 -10.34 7.61
CA ALA A 132 -7.56 -10.80 8.73
C ALA A 132 -8.41 -11.30 9.91
N ILE A 133 -9.48 -10.58 10.27
CA ILE A 133 -10.43 -11.03 11.31
C ILE A 133 -11.15 -12.32 10.89
N ALA A 134 -11.51 -12.46 9.62
CA ALA A 134 -12.12 -13.67 9.08
C ALA A 134 -11.15 -14.88 9.10
N VAL A 135 -9.84 -14.66 8.92
CA VAL A 135 -8.82 -15.70 9.11
C VAL A 135 -8.78 -16.18 10.56
N ILE A 136 -8.85 -15.26 11.54
CA ILE A 136 -8.92 -15.63 12.97
C ILE A 136 -10.15 -16.48 13.26
N ALA A 137 -11.29 -16.16 12.64
CA ALA A 137 -12.53 -16.93 12.78
C ALA A 137 -12.51 -18.28 12.03
N GLY A 138 -11.42 -18.63 11.36
CA GLY A 138 -11.31 -19.85 10.56
C GLY A 138 -12.24 -19.85 9.35
N ASN A 139 -12.60 -18.67 8.82
CA ASN A 139 -13.46 -18.54 7.64
C ASN A 139 -12.63 -18.60 6.36
N GLY A 140 -13.03 -19.45 5.41
CA GLY A 140 -12.33 -19.65 4.13
C GLY A 140 -12.28 -18.42 3.23
N LEU A 141 -13.12 -17.41 3.49
CA LEU A 141 -13.07 -16.13 2.79
C LEU A 141 -11.95 -15.21 3.28
N GLY A 142 -11.32 -15.49 4.43
CA GLY A 142 -10.34 -14.59 5.04
C GLY A 142 -9.15 -14.29 4.12
N LEU A 143 -8.50 -15.33 3.59
CA LEU A 143 -7.38 -15.17 2.65
C LEU A 143 -7.81 -14.53 1.33
N SER A 144 -9.03 -14.78 0.85
CA SER A 144 -9.57 -14.15 -0.36
C SER A 144 -9.71 -12.63 -0.21
N LEU A 145 -10.20 -12.17 0.94
CA LEU A 145 -10.34 -10.74 1.23
C LEU A 145 -8.96 -10.08 1.39
N VAL A 146 -8.01 -10.75 2.04
CA VAL A 146 -6.62 -10.27 2.15
C VAL A 146 -5.96 -10.20 0.77
N GLY A 147 -6.11 -11.22 -0.06
CA GLY A 147 -5.59 -11.23 -1.43
C GLY A 147 -6.20 -10.12 -2.30
N ALA A 148 -7.51 -9.90 -2.20
CA ALA A 148 -8.18 -8.80 -2.90
C ALA A 148 -7.64 -7.42 -2.48
N ASP A 149 -7.44 -7.18 -1.18
CA ASP A 149 -6.79 -5.95 -0.69
C ASP A 149 -5.39 -5.76 -1.30
N MET A 150 -4.59 -6.82 -1.29
CA MET A 150 -3.22 -6.77 -1.81
C MET A 150 -3.18 -6.40 -3.29
N VAL A 151 -4.07 -6.96 -4.13
CA VAL A 151 -4.14 -6.64 -5.56
C VAL A 151 -4.48 -5.16 -5.78
N VAL A 152 -5.51 -4.66 -5.10
CA VAL A 152 -5.92 -3.26 -5.23
C VAL A 152 -4.79 -2.34 -4.80
N ARG A 153 -4.13 -2.63 -3.68
CA ARG A 153 -3.04 -1.80 -3.14
C ARG A 153 -1.79 -1.86 -3.98
N PHE A 154 -1.48 -3.01 -4.56
CA PHE A 154 -0.38 -3.13 -5.50
C PHE A 154 -0.61 -2.25 -6.73
N GLY A 155 -1.80 -2.28 -7.31
CA GLY A 155 -2.18 -1.40 -8.43
C GLY A 155 -2.12 0.09 -8.05
N LEU A 156 -2.62 0.44 -6.86
CA LEU A 156 -2.53 1.80 -6.33
C LEU A 156 -1.08 2.24 -6.11
N ALA A 157 -0.20 1.36 -5.63
CA ALA A 157 1.22 1.68 -5.40
C ALA A 157 1.92 1.99 -6.73
N ILE A 158 1.69 1.19 -7.77
CA ILE A 158 2.22 1.40 -9.12
C ILE A 158 1.74 2.74 -9.69
N ALA A 159 0.43 3.00 -9.65
CA ALA A 159 -0.13 4.26 -10.12
C ALA A 159 0.44 5.47 -9.34
N GLY A 160 0.70 5.29 -8.05
CA GLY A 160 1.35 6.29 -7.20
C GLY A 160 2.78 6.61 -7.60
N ALA A 161 3.56 5.58 -7.89
CA ALA A 161 4.94 5.73 -8.33
C ALA A 161 5.01 6.45 -9.68
N TRP A 162 4.14 6.08 -10.63
CA TRP A 162 4.03 6.77 -11.92
C TRP A 162 3.74 8.26 -11.78
N LEU A 163 2.73 8.62 -10.99
CA LEU A 163 2.37 10.02 -10.75
C LEU A 163 3.48 10.81 -10.07
N LEU A 164 4.32 10.16 -9.26
CA LEU A 164 5.47 10.81 -8.63
C LEU A 164 6.55 11.12 -9.68
N ILE A 165 6.82 10.20 -10.61
CA ILE A 165 7.77 10.42 -11.71
C ILE A 165 7.29 11.56 -12.61
N VAL A 166 6.03 11.55 -13.01
CA VAL A 166 5.44 12.63 -13.84
C VAL A 166 5.55 13.98 -13.11
N ALA A 167 5.19 14.04 -11.83
CA ALA A 167 5.27 15.28 -11.05
C ALA A 167 6.72 15.81 -10.95
N VAL A 168 7.71 14.93 -10.73
CA VAL A 168 9.14 15.32 -10.68
C VAL A 168 9.64 15.80 -12.05
N SER A 169 9.13 15.22 -13.15
CA SER A 169 9.52 15.61 -14.50
C SER A 169 9.00 17.00 -14.91
N GLU A 170 7.79 17.36 -14.46
CA GLU A 170 7.19 18.68 -14.72
C GLU A 170 7.86 19.79 -13.91
N GLU A 171 8.40 19.45 -12.74
CA GLU A 171 9.01 20.39 -11.79
C GLU A 171 10.48 20.69 -12.11
N SER A 172 11.07 20.01 -13.11
CA SER A 172 12.40 20.33 -13.65
C SER A 172 12.25 21.33 -14.82
N PRO A 173 12.45 22.64 -14.61
CA PRO A 173 12.52 23.58 -15.73
C PRO A 173 13.76 23.17 -16.54
N GLY A 174 13.61 23.04 -17.86
CA GLY A 174 14.72 22.71 -18.76
C GLY A 174 15.98 23.50 -18.37
N ILE A 175 17.08 22.77 -18.21
CA ILE A 175 18.40 23.36 -18.02
C ILE A 175 18.61 24.37 -19.17
N PRO A 176 18.78 25.68 -18.90
CA PRO A 176 19.12 26.60 -19.96
C PRO A 176 20.50 26.18 -20.47
N THR A 177 20.56 25.73 -21.72
CA THR A 177 21.82 25.63 -22.47
C THR A 177 22.44 27.01 -22.44
N ARG A 178 23.51 27.17 -21.67
CA ARG A 178 24.27 28.43 -21.63
C ARG A 178 24.79 28.73 -23.06
N PRO A 179 24.80 30.01 -23.45
CA PRO A 179 25.21 30.45 -24.78
C PRO A 179 26.68 30.15 -25.08
#